data_AF-A0A2A7MLT1-F1
#
_entry.id   AF-A0A2A7MLT1-F1
#
_cell.length_a   1.000
_cell.length_b   1.000
_cell.length_c   1.000
_cell.angle_alpha   90.00
_cell.angle_beta   90.00
_cell.angle_gamma   90.00
#
_symmetry.space_group_name_H-M   'P 1'
#
loop_
_entity.id
_entity.type
_entity.pdbx_description
1 polymer ?
#
loop_
_entity_poly.entity_id
_entity_poly.type
_entity_poly.pdbx_seq_one_letter_code
_entity_poly.pdbx_strand_id
1 'polypeptide(L)'
;MEIAKIDDIISSTSRKKTNTTNSVFGFNAQLEAVRNSFLQSNSSDKLSEEVKSALATIEKVLDMNITGKDYKGNGKLDIISIMKKHGNKLSSSNTKDFTKSLDTLLDNDMIDYKDFIEVIKMLTLQNKYRNISDKLESDTIDTITNTKNTSENKCGDSKNII
;
A
#
# COMPACT_ATOMS: atom_id res chain seq x y z
N MET A 1 -22.18 -32.57 -13.58
CA MET A 1 -21.74 -32.57 -14.99
C MET A 1 -20.91 -31.31 -15.21
N GLU A 2 -19.62 -31.31 -14.85
CA GLU A 2 -18.74 -30.14 -15.02
C GLU A 2 -17.23 -30.46 -14.96
N ILE A 3 -16.85 -31.65 -14.48
CA ILE A 3 -15.43 -32.10 -14.46
C ILE A 3 -14.97 -32.58 -15.84
N ALA A 4 -15.88 -33.04 -16.71
CA ALA A 4 -15.56 -33.60 -18.02
C ALA A 4 -14.91 -32.60 -19.01
N LYS A 5 -15.06 -31.28 -18.81
CA LYS A 5 -14.51 -30.27 -19.73
C LYS A 5 -13.04 -29.95 -19.48
N ILE A 6 -12.51 -30.23 -18.28
CA ILE A 6 -11.10 -29.99 -17.96
C ILE A 6 -10.23 -31.13 -18.50
N ASP A 7 -10.73 -32.37 -18.42
CA ASP A 7 -10.01 -33.53 -18.94
C ASP A 7 -9.88 -33.51 -20.48
N ASP A 8 -10.82 -32.93 -21.22
CA ASP A 8 -10.71 -32.78 -22.68
C ASP A 8 -9.62 -31.79 -23.10
N ILE A 9 -9.35 -30.76 -22.29
CA ILE A 9 -8.25 -29.80 -22.51
C ILE A 9 -6.90 -30.48 -22.24
N ILE A 10 -6.82 -31.33 -21.21
CA ILE A 10 -5.59 -32.05 -20.85
C ILE A 10 -5.33 -33.22 -21.84
N SER A 11 -6.38 -33.94 -22.25
CA SER A 11 -6.33 -35.09 -23.15
C SER A 11 -5.93 -34.71 -24.58
N SER A 12 -6.40 -33.56 -25.08
CA SER A 12 -6.02 -33.06 -26.41
C SER A 12 -4.57 -32.58 -26.52
N THR A 13 -3.86 -32.44 -25.39
CA THR A 13 -2.44 -32.06 -25.35
C THR A 13 -1.49 -33.25 -25.53
N SER A 14 -2.00 -34.49 -25.45
CA SER A 14 -1.20 -35.71 -25.67
C SER A 14 -1.35 -36.24 -27.09
N ARG A 15 -0.67 -35.60 -28.05
CA ARG A 15 -0.02 -36.18 -29.25
C ARG A 15 0.11 -35.13 -30.35
N LYS A 16 1.24 -34.41 -30.37
CA LYS A 16 1.95 -34.10 -31.62
C LYS A 16 3.41 -33.83 -31.33
N LYS A 17 4.23 -34.78 -31.77
CA LYS A 17 5.70 -34.74 -31.73
C LYS A 17 6.15 -33.75 -32.82
N THR A 18 6.56 -32.53 -32.46
CA THR A 18 7.20 -31.59 -33.41
C THR A 18 8.30 -30.77 -32.75
N ASN A 19 9.53 -31.11 -33.14
CA ASN A 19 10.78 -30.34 -33.27
C ASN A 19 11.08 -29.14 -32.34
N THR A 20 12.23 -29.31 -31.70
CA THR A 20 12.88 -28.57 -30.62
C THR A 20 13.53 -27.24 -31.05
N THR A 21 12.77 -26.28 -31.57
CA THR A 21 13.32 -24.92 -31.84
C THR A 21 12.40 -23.73 -31.54
N ASN A 22 11.14 -23.93 -31.10
CA ASN A 22 10.17 -22.84 -30.85
C ASN A 22 9.78 -22.65 -29.37
N SER A 23 10.45 -23.28 -28.40
CA SER A 23 9.90 -23.40 -27.03
C SER A 23 9.96 -22.12 -26.19
N VAL A 24 10.91 -21.21 -26.42
CA VAL A 24 11.06 -20.01 -25.58
C VAL A 24 10.03 -18.93 -25.92
N PHE A 25 9.76 -18.70 -27.22
CA PHE A 25 8.76 -17.73 -27.66
C PHE A 25 7.33 -18.19 -27.33
N GLY A 26 7.04 -19.49 -27.45
CA GLY A 26 5.74 -20.06 -27.08
C GLY A 26 5.48 -20.02 -25.58
N PHE A 27 6.49 -20.31 -24.76
CA PHE A 27 6.36 -20.24 -23.30
C PHE A 27 6.15 -18.80 -22.82
N ASN A 28 6.90 -17.82 -23.34
CA ASN A 28 6.70 -16.41 -22.97
C ASN A 28 5.34 -15.88 -23.42
N ALA A 29 4.87 -16.25 -24.61
CA ALA A 29 3.54 -15.87 -25.07
C ALA A 29 2.42 -16.50 -24.23
N GLN A 30 2.58 -17.76 -23.82
CA GLN A 30 1.65 -18.43 -22.91
C GLN A 30 1.71 -17.84 -21.50
N LEU A 31 2.90 -17.51 -20.99
CA LEU A 31 3.08 -16.86 -19.70
C LEU A 31 2.45 -15.47 -19.68
N GLU A 32 2.65 -14.68 -20.73
CA GLU A 32 2.01 -13.37 -20.89
C GLU A 32 0.49 -13.51 -21.12
N ALA A 33 0.01 -14.55 -21.80
CA ALA A 33 -1.43 -14.81 -21.92
C ALA A 33 -2.06 -15.22 -20.58
N VAL A 34 -1.39 -16.05 -19.77
CA VAL A 34 -1.83 -16.41 -18.41
C VAL A 34 -1.79 -15.18 -17.50
N ARG A 35 -0.72 -14.37 -17.58
CA ARG A 35 -0.59 -13.12 -16.85
C ARG A 35 -1.69 -12.13 -17.23
N ASN A 36 -1.95 -11.94 -18.52
CA ASN A 36 -3.01 -11.07 -19.02
C ASN A 36 -4.40 -11.62 -18.68
N SER A 37 -4.59 -12.93 -18.68
CA SER A 37 -5.84 -13.56 -18.23
C SER A 37 -6.06 -13.39 -16.73
N PHE A 38 -5.00 -13.41 -15.92
CA PHE A 38 -5.06 -13.15 -14.48
C PHE A 38 -5.32 -11.66 -14.19
N LEU A 39 -4.68 -10.76 -14.95
CA LEU A 39 -4.96 -9.33 -14.89
C LEU A 39 -6.37 -8.99 -15.38
N GLN A 40 -6.91 -9.73 -16.37
CA GLN A 40 -8.30 -9.61 -16.82
C GLN A 40 -9.31 -10.27 -15.86
N SER A 41 -8.95 -11.32 -15.12
CA SER A 41 -9.80 -11.83 -14.03
C SER A 41 -9.86 -10.86 -12.85
N ASN A 42 -8.87 -10.00 -12.70
CA ASN A 42 -8.85 -8.86 -11.79
C ASN A 42 -9.35 -7.56 -12.44
N SER A 43 -9.97 -7.63 -13.63
CA SER A 43 -10.81 -6.56 -14.17
C SER A 43 -11.81 -6.13 -13.11
N SER A 44 -12.00 -4.82 -12.94
CA SER A 44 -12.86 -4.22 -11.92
C SER A 44 -14.22 -4.90 -11.82
N ASP A 45 -14.76 -5.42 -12.93
CA ASP A 45 -16.09 -6.02 -13.01
C ASP A 45 -16.25 -7.36 -12.25
N LYS A 46 -15.14 -8.00 -11.85
CA LYS A 46 -15.15 -9.26 -11.07
C LYS A 46 -14.76 -9.12 -9.61
N LEU A 47 -14.30 -7.95 -9.18
CA LEU A 47 -13.98 -7.69 -7.78
C LEU A 47 -15.27 -7.48 -6.99
N SER A 48 -15.30 -7.97 -5.74
CA SER A 48 -16.40 -7.65 -4.83
C SER A 48 -16.46 -6.13 -4.59
N GLU A 49 -17.66 -5.61 -4.33
CA GLU A 49 -17.83 -4.18 -4.02
C GLU A 49 -17.01 -3.76 -2.80
N GLU A 50 -16.79 -4.68 -1.86
CA GLU A 50 -15.92 -4.48 -0.69
C GLU A 50 -14.45 -4.25 -1.09
N VAL A 51 -13.92 -5.08 -2.00
CA VAL A 51 -12.55 -4.91 -2.52
C VAL A 51 -12.42 -3.62 -3.32
N LYS A 52 -13.40 -3.29 -4.16
CA LYS A 52 -13.42 -2.00 -4.88
C LYS A 52 -13.41 -0.82 -3.93
N SER A 53 -14.25 -0.86 -2.90
CA SER A 53 -14.31 0.20 -1.88
C SER A 53 -13.01 0.33 -1.09
N ALA A 54 -12.36 -0.79 -0.76
CA ALA A 54 -11.05 -0.80 -0.11
C ALA A 54 -9.96 -0.18 -1.00
N LEU A 55 -9.90 -0.54 -2.28
CA LEU A 55 -8.96 0.04 -3.24
C LEU A 55 -9.20 1.56 -3.40
N ALA A 56 -10.45 1.99 -3.58
CA ALA A 56 -10.80 3.40 -3.70
C ALA A 56 -10.44 4.20 -2.43
N THR A 57 -10.56 3.59 -1.25
CA THR A 57 -10.14 4.20 0.01
C THR A 57 -8.62 4.39 0.03
N ILE A 58 -7.85 3.38 -0.38
CA ILE A 58 -6.38 3.47 -0.48
C ILE A 58 -5.97 4.57 -1.47
N GLU A 59 -6.56 4.60 -2.66
CA GLU A 59 -6.34 5.65 -3.66
C GLU A 59 -6.58 7.04 -3.10
N LYS A 60 -7.71 7.22 -2.41
CA LYS A 60 -8.09 8.50 -1.80
C LYS A 60 -7.12 8.92 -0.70
N VAL A 61 -6.79 8.04 0.25
CA VAL A 61 -5.98 8.42 1.42
C VAL A 61 -4.50 8.57 1.09
N LEU A 62 -4.03 7.92 0.02
CA LEU A 62 -2.66 8.05 -0.50
C LEU A 62 -2.56 9.03 -1.68
N ASP A 63 -3.67 9.65 -2.08
CA ASP A 63 -3.76 10.57 -3.22
C ASP A 63 -2.99 10.03 -4.44
N MET A 64 -3.47 8.88 -4.92
CA MET A 64 -2.92 8.17 -6.07
C MET A 64 -4.03 7.41 -6.82
N ASN A 65 -3.71 6.94 -8.02
CA ASN A 65 -4.55 6.00 -8.75
C ASN A 65 -3.80 4.67 -8.86
N ILE A 66 -4.45 3.58 -8.47
CA ILE A 66 -3.92 2.22 -8.58
C ILE A 66 -4.07 1.78 -10.03
N THR A 67 -2.95 1.36 -10.62
CA THR A 67 -2.89 0.89 -12.01
C THR A 67 -2.32 -0.52 -12.08
N GLY A 68 -2.32 -1.15 -13.25
CA GLY A 68 -1.73 -2.48 -13.45
C GLY A 68 -0.25 -2.59 -13.03
N LYS A 69 0.48 -1.47 -12.92
CA LYS A 69 1.89 -1.44 -12.47
C LYS A 69 2.04 -1.58 -10.95
N ASP A 70 0.96 -1.39 -10.21
CA ASP A 70 0.94 -1.45 -8.75
C ASP A 70 0.56 -2.86 -8.25
N TYR A 71 0.40 -3.81 -9.17
CA TYR A 71 0.22 -5.23 -8.89
C TYR A 71 1.50 -6.00 -9.20
N LYS A 72 1.76 -7.02 -8.39
CA LYS A 72 2.83 -7.99 -8.59
C LYS A 72 2.51 -8.92 -9.76
N GLY A 73 3.49 -9.71 -10.18
CA GLY A 73 3.30 -10.73 -11.23
C GLY A 73 2.26 -11.80 -10.91
N ASN A 74 1.96 -12.02 -9.63
CA ASN A 74 0.88 -12.91 -9.15
C ASN A 74 -0.48 -12.20 -9.05
N GLY A 75 -0.59 -10.97 -9.55
CA GLY A 75 -1.81 -10.14 -9.57
C GLY A 75 -2.32 -9.66 -8.21
N LYS A 76 -1.56 -9.84 -7.13
CA LYS A 76 -1.81 -9.19 -5.83
C LYS A 76 -1.25 -7.78 -5.82
N LEU A 77 -1.87 -6.90 -5.04
CA LEU A 77 -1.45 -5.51 -4.89
C LEU A 77 -0.08 -5.45 -4.20
N ASP A 78 0.88 -4.73 -4.80
CA ASP A 78 2.19 -4.48 -4.21
C ASP A 78 2.12 -3.31 -3.22
N ILE A 79 1.44 -3.55 -2.11
CA ILE A 79 1.17 -2.53 -1.09
C ILE A 79 2.46 -1.98 -0.46
N ILE A 80 3.54 -2.76 -0.44
CA ILE A 80 4.85 -2.30 0.05
C ILE A 80 5.43 -1.24 -0.87
N SER A 81 5.43 -1.49 -2.18
CA SER A 81 5.90 -0.49 -3.15
C SER A 81 5.04 0.77 -3.13
N ILE A 82 3.71 0.61 -2.97
CA ILE A 82 2.79 1.74 -2.81
C ILE A 82 3.14 2.56 -1.57
N MET A 83 3.29 1.92 -0.41
CA MET A 83 3.60 2.61 0.85
C MET A 83 4.95 3.32 0.83
N LYS A 84 5.95 2.76 0.15
CA LYS A 84 7.26 3.42 -0.02
C LYS A 84 7.16 4.71 -0.85
N LYS A 85 6.29 4.74 -1.86
CA LYS A 85 6.13 5.89 -2.77
C LYS A 85 5.19 6.96 -2.25
N HIS A 86 4.07 6.54 -1.64
CA HIS A 86 2.94 7.41 -1.32
C HIS A 86 2.58 7.42 0.18
N GLY A 87 3.20 6.56 1.00
CA GLY A 87 2.84 6.44 2.42
C GLY A 87 3.09 7.71 3.24
N ASN A 88 3.92 8.63 2.78
CA ASN A 88 4.11 9.94 3.41
C ASN A 88 2.84 10.82 3.36
N LYS A 89 1.93 10.57 2.41
CA LYS A 89 0.65 11.28 2.27
C LYS A 89 -0.41 10.81 3.27
N LEU A 90 -0.18 9.67 3.92
CA LEU A 90 -1.13 9.13 4.88
C LEU A 90 -1.16 9.98 6.16
N SER A 91 -2.31 10.61 6.43
CA SER A 91 -2.53 11.35 7.67
C SER A 91 -2.88 10.43 8.83
N SER A 92 -2.66 10.93 10.05
CA SER A 92 -3.03 10.20 11.28
C SER A 92 -4.54 9.93 11.35
N SER A 93 -5.37 10.86 10.85
CA SER A 93 -6.83 10.70 10.80
C SER A 93 -7.26 9.57 9.86
N ASN A 94 -6.54 9.37 8.76
CA ASN A 94 -6.89 8.39 7.71
C ASN A 94 -6.29 7.00 7.97
N THR A 95 -5.37 6.87 8.94
CA THR A 95 -4.67 5.62 9.22
C THR A 95 -5.63 4.48 9.60
N LYS A 96 -6.72 4.80 10.31
CA LYS A 96 -7.74 3.81 10.70
C LYS A 96 -8.46 3.23 9.50
N ASP A 97 -8.91 4.09 8.58
CA ASP A 97 -9.65 3.66 7.39
C ASP A 97 -8.73 2.92 6.42
N PHE A 98 -7.49 3.40 6.26
CA PHE A 98 -6.46 2.71 5.49
C PHE A 98 -6.21 1.29 6.02
N THR A 99 -6.03 1.13 7.33
CA THR A 99 -5.77 -0.19 7.94
C THR A 99 -6.94 -1.14 7.72
N LYS A 100 -8.19 -0.68 7.89
CA LYS A 100 -9.37 -1.49 7.58
C LYS A 100 -9.43 -1.93 6.12
N SER A 101 -9.06 -1.04 5.19
CA SER A 101 -8.98 -1.41 3.78
C SER A 101 -7.90 -2.49 3.54
N LEU A 102 -6.77 -2.43 4.24
CA LEU A 102 -5.77 -3.50 4.17
C LEU A 102 -6.31 -4.83 4.69
N ASP A 103 -7.05 -4.83 5.80
CA ASP A 103 -7.69 -6.04 6.33
C ASP A 103 -8.65 -6.64 5.29
N THR A 104 -9.51 -5.81 4.68
CA THR A 104 -10.41 -6.25 3.60
C THR A 104 -9.65 -6.84 2.42
N LEU A 105 -8.55 -6.22 1.99
CA LEU A 105 -7.72 -6.77 0.91
C LEU A 105 -7.05 -8.08 1.31
N LEU A 106 -6.64 -8.23 2.57
CA LEU A 106 -6.04 -9.46 3.08
C LEU A 106 -7.06 -10.62 3.10
N ASP A 107 -8.25 -10.37 3.63
CA ASP A 107 -9.34 -11.36 3.73
C ASP A 107 -9.80 -11.85 2.35
N ASN A 108 -9.64 -11.02 1.32
CA ASN A 108 -9.97 -11.34 -0.07
C ASN A 108 -8.76 -11.83 -0.89
N ASP A 109 -7.63 -12.18 -0.25
CA ASP A 109 -6.39 -12.65 -0.90
C ASP A 109 -5.78 -11.66 -1.93
N MET A 110 -6.11 -10.37 -1.82
CA MET A 110 -5.64 -9.32 -2.73
C MET A 110 -4.26 -8.75 -2.36
N ILE A 111 -3.79 -9.00 -1.13
CA ILE A 111 -2.43 -8.69 -0.68
C ILE A 111 -1.80 -9.91 0.00
N ASP A 112 -0.47 -9.93 0.07
CA ASP A 112 0.23 -10.97 0.80
C ASP A 112 0.23 -10.65 2.31
N TYR A 113 0.01 -11.67 3.16
CA TYR A 113 0.09 -11.51 4.62
C TYR A 113 1.42 -10.92 5.11
N LYS A 114 2.54 -11.29 4.47
CA LYS A 114 3.86 -10.73 4.80
C LYS A 114 3.92 -9.23 4.54
N ASP A 115 3.33 -8.78 3.43
CA ASP A 115 3.28 -7.37 3.07
C ASP A 115 2.36 -6.61 4.02
N PHE A 116 1.21 -7.19 4.37
CA PHE A 116 0.31 -6.62 5.38
C PHE A 116 1.06 -6.32 6.68
N ILE A 117 1.72 -7.33 7.26
CA ILE A 117 2.47 -7.17 8.52
C ILE A 117 3.56 -6.11 8.41
N GLU A 118 4.26 -6.07 7.28
CA GLU A 118 5.32 -5.09 7.07
C GLU A 118 4.77 -3.66 6.93
N VAL A 119 3.63 -3.47 6.27
CA VAL A 119 2.95 -2.18 6.23
C VAL A 119 2.49 -1.75 7.63
N ILE A 120 1.93 -2.65 8.44
CA ILE A 120 1.56 -2.32 9.83
C ILE A 120 2.77 -1.86 10.66
N LYS A 121 3.94 -2.48 10.47
CA LYS A 121 5.19 -2.00 11.10
C LYS A 121 5.60 -0.62 10.61
N MET A 122 5.53 -0.36 9.31
CA MET A 122 5.83 0.96 8.73
C MET A 122 4.92 2.04 9.34
N LEU A 123 3.61 1.78 9.43
CA LEU A 123 2.64 2.69 10.05
C LEU A 123 2.95 2.94 11.53
N THR A 124 3.29 1.87 12.27
CA THR A 124 3.66 1.98 13.69
C THR A 124 4.90 2.85 13.88
N LEU A 125 5.91 2.69 13.03
CA LEU A 125 7.13 3.50 13.06
C LEU A 125 6.85 4.96 12.68
N GLN A 126 6.05 5.21 11.64
CA GLN A 126 5.65 6.56 11.24
C GLN A 126 4.91 7.30 12.36
N ASN A 127 3.98 6.62 13.04
CA ASN A 127 3.26 7.22 14.17
C ASN A 127 4.18 7.52 15.35
N LYS A 128 5.11 6.61 15.68
CA LYS A 128 6.13 6.88 16.72
C LYS A 128 7.00 8.07 16.38
N TYR A 129 7.44 8.17 15.13
CA TYR A 129 8.26 9.29 14.66
C TYR A 129 7.51 10.62 14.76
N ARG A 130 6.24 10.67 14.32
CA ARG A 130 5.38 11.87 14.45
C ARG A 130 5.23 12.29 15.91
N ASN A 131 4.88 11.37 16.81
CA ASN A 131 4.74 11.69 18.23
C ASN A 131 6.02 12.27 18.86
N ILE A 132 7.20 11.76 18.45
CA ILE A 132 8.48 12.29 18.91
C ILE A 132 8.71 13.70 18.33
N SER A 133 8.43 13.91 17.05
CA SER A 133 8.55 15.20 16.38
C SER A 133 7.66 16.26 17.03
N ASP A 134 6.39 15.96 17.23
CA ASP A 134 5.40 16.87 17.83
C ASP A 134 5.82 17.25 19.26
N LYS A 135 6.36 16.29 20.02
CA LYS A 135 6.88 16.54 21.36
C LYS A 135 8.10 17.48 21.33
N LEU A 136 9.05 17.25 20.42
CA LEU A 136 10.22 18.11 20.27
C LEU A 136 9.84 19.55 19.86
N GLU A 137 8.84 19.70 18.99
CA GLU A 137 8.32 21.01 18.59
C GLU A 137 7.67 21.73 19.77
N SER A 138 6.81 21.03 20.55
CA SER A 138 6.22 21.57 21.77
C SER A 138 7.27 22.01 22.78
N ASP A 139 8.25 21.15 23.08
CA ASP A 139 9.32 21.44 24.03
C ASP A 139 10.16 22.66 23.58
N THR A 140 10.33 22.83 22.26
CA THR A 140 11.03 23.98 21.67
C THR A 140 10.23 25.27 21.83
N ILE A 141 8.92 25.24 21.55
CA ILE A 141 8.01 26.39 21.72
C ILE A 141 7.97 26.81 23.19
N ASP A 142 7.87 25.86 24.11
CA ASP A 142 7.86 26.13 25.55
C ASP A 142 9.17 26.79 25.99
N THR A 143 10.32 26.29 25.48
CA THR A 143 11.64 26.87 25.77
C THR A 143 11.76 28.30 25.26
N ILE A 144 11.32 28.58 24.03
CA ILE A 144 11.32 29.94 23.44
C ILE A 144 10.42 30.87 24.25
N THR A 145 9.20 30.43 24.57
CA THR A 145 8.22 31.21 25.33
C THR A 145 8.73 31.56 26.72
N ASN A 146 9.32 30.59 27.43
CA ASN A 146 9.90 30.80 28.75
C ASN A 146 11.13 31.72 28.70
N THR A 147 11.97 31.60 27.66
CA THR A 147 13.12 32.50 27.47
C THR A 147 12.67 33.94 27.22
N LYS A 148 11.62 34.13 26.42
CA LYS A 148 11.03 35.45 26.13
C LYS A 148 10.40 36.09 27.38
N ASN A 149 9.63 35.32 28.15
CA ASN A 149 9.06 35.82 29.42
C ASN A 149 10.15 36.20 30.43
N THR A 150 11.28 35.49 30.43
CA THR A 150 12.41 35.80 31.32
C THR A 150 13.18 37.04 30.88
N SER A 151 13.27 37.33 29.58
CA SER A 151 13.93 38.55 29.06
C SER A 151 13.08 39.81 29.24
N GLU A 152 11.75 39.70 29.14
CA GLU A 152 10.82 40.83 29.37
C GLU A 152 10.81 41.25 30.85
N ASN A 153 10.82 40.30 31.80
CA ASN A 153 10.90 40.61 33.23
C ASN A 153 12.22 41.31 33.63
N LYS A 154 13.34 41.01 32.97
CA LYS A 154 14.63 41.69 33.25
C LYS A 154 14.74 43.11 32.68
N CYS A 155 13.87 43.48 31.73
CA CYS A 155 13.87 44.82 31.12
C CYS A 155 12.99 45.82 31.91
N GLY A 156 12.01 45.33 32.69
CA GLY A 156 11.12 46.15 33.51
C GLY A 156 11.74 46.70 34.80
N ASP A 157 12.70 45.99 35.39
CA ASP A 157 13.28 46.36 36.70
C ASP A 157 14.35 47.47 36.63
N SER A 158 14.71 47.95 35.44
CA SER A 158 15.77 48.96 35.27
C SER A 158 15.30 50.41 35.38
N LYS A 159 14.04 50.69 35.73
CA LYS A 159 13.48 52.05 35.85
C LYS A 159 13.09 52.43 37.27
N ASN A 160 13.99 52.24 38.24
CA ASN A 160 13.99 53.07 39.44
C ASN A 160 15.32 52.93 40.20
N ILE A 161 16.33 53.66 39.74
CA ILE A 161 17.46 54.03 40.61
C ILE A 161 17.46 55.55 40.61
N ILE A 162 17.06 56.08 41.77
CA ILE A 162 16.94 57.50 42.13
C ILE A 162 18.29 58.20 42.03
#